data_AF-N0AZP5-F1
#
_entry.id   AF-N0AZP5-F1
#
_cell.length_a   1.000
_cell.length_b   1.000
_cell.length_c   1.000
_cell.angle_alpha   90.00
_cell.angle_beta   90.00
_cell.angle_gamma   90.00
#
_symmetry.space_group_name_H-M   'P 1'
#
loop_
_entity.id
_entity.type
_entity.pdbx_description
1 polymer ?
#
loop_
_entity_poly.entity_id
_entity_poly.type
_entity_poly.pdbx_seq_one_letter_code
_entity_poly.pdbx_strand_id
1 'polypeptide(L)'
;MFQAKQEGVRMIIDVREMVKRGMHPRKEIIDCIHQAVKGTIFEIHLPHPGQPLISAIEQLGLDCVINELGPDHFRLLTLKME
;
A
#
# COMPACT_ATOMS: atom_id res chain seq x y z
N MET A 1 18.58 22.75 -16.57
CA MET A 1 17.12 22.54 -16.49
C MET A 1 16.89 21.18 -15.86
N PHE A 2 16.03 21.08 -14.85
CA PHE A 2 15.69 19.79 -14.23
C PHE A 2 14.67 19.08 -15.13
N GLN A 3 14.96 17.83 -15.50
CA GLN A 3 14.03 16.95 -16.19
C GLN A 3 13.87 15.68 -15.35
N ALA A 4 12.62 15.36 -15.04
CA ALA A 4 12.25 14.11 -14.40
C ALA A 4 11.44 13.27 -15.39
N LYS A 5 11.72 11.97 -15.45
CA LYS A 5 10.95 10.98 -16.21
C LYS A 5 10.54 9.88 -15.22
N GLN A 6 9.26 9.57 -15.19
CA GLN A 6 8.67 8.57 -14.30
C GLN A 6 8.32 7.34 -15.13
N GLU A 7 8.87 6.18 -14.77
CA GLU A 7 8.46 4.87 -15.27
C GLU A 7 8.25 3.93 -14.09
N GLY A 8 7.04 3.39 -13.98
CA GLY A 8 6.59 2.52 -12.90
C GLY A 8 5.07 2.37 -12.95
N VAL A 9 4.55 1.17 -12.63
CA VAL A 9 3.11 0.91 -12.61
C VAL A 9 2.57 1.31 -11.25
N ARG A 10 1.52 2.14 -11.20
CA ARG A 10 0.84 2.47 -9.93
C ARG A 10 -0.40 1.59 -9.78
N MET A 11 -0.48 0.88 -8.66
CA MET A 11 -1.61 0.03 -8.30
C MET A 11 -2.32 0.60 -7.08
N ILE A 12 -3.62 0.88 -7.20
CA ILE A 12 -4.43 1.48 -6.14
C ILE A 12 -5.35 0.39 -5.58
N ILE A 13 -5.30 0.21 -4.26
CA ILE A 13 -6.08 -0.78 -3.52
C ILE A 13 -6.89 -0.04 -2.45
N ASP A 14 -8.22 0.04 -2.61
CA ASP A 14 -9.09 0.63 -1.59
C ASP A 14 -9.85 -0.45 -0.83
N VAL A 15 -9.51 -0.60 0.46
CA VAL A 15 -10.13 -1.60 1.35
C VAL A 15 -10.91 -0.95 2.48
N ARG A 16 -11.16 0.36 2.43
CA ARG A 16 -11.87 1.09 3.50
C ARG A 16 -13.22 0.48 3.83
N GLU A 17 -14.04 0.26 2.80
CA GLU A 17 -15.38 -0.33 2.96
C GLU A 17 -15.32 -1.79 3.41
N MET A 18 -14.30 -2.53 2.97
CA MET A 18 -14.10 -3.92 3.40
C MET A 18 -13.79 -4.01 4.90
N VAL A 19 -12.86 -3.18 5.35
CA VAL A 19 -12.44 -3.12 6.75
C VAL A 19 -13.57 -2.63 7.66
N LYS A 20 -14.35 -1.64 7.23
CA LYS A 20 -15.55 -1.21 7.98
C LYS A 20 -16.59 -2.31 8.18
N ARG A 21 -16.63 -3.30 7.27
CA ARG A 21 -17.50 -4.49 7.38
C ARG A 21 -16.88 -5.63 8.20
N GLY A 22 -15.73 -5.40 8.84
CA GLY A 22 -15.03 -6.40 9.65
C GLY A 22 -14.14 -7.36 8.86
N MET A 23 -13.86 -7.07 7.57
CA MET A 23 -12.93 -7.88 6.78
C MET A 23 -11.49 -7.41 6.96
N HIS A 24 -10.54 -8.34 6.92
CA HIS A 24 -9.11 -8.05 7.08
C HIS A 24 -8.31 -8.58 5.89
N PRO A 25 -8.29 -7.87 4.75
CA PRO A 25 -7.68 -8.34 3.49
C PRO A 25 -6.15 -8.30 3.49
N ARG A 26 -5.51 -8.50 4.65
CA ARG A 26 -4.04 -8.41 4.80
C ARG A 26 -3.34 -9.42 3.88
N LYS A 27 -3.84 -10.65 3.83
CA LYS A 27 -3.23 -11.72 3.03
C LYS A 27 -3.29 -11.39 1.55
N GLU A 28 -4.45 -10.96 1.08
CA GLU A 28 -4.71 -10.60 -0.31
C GLU A 28 -3.83 -9.44 -0.77
N ILE A 29 -3.65 -8.42 0.08
CA ILE A 29 -2.75 -7.29 -0.20
C ILE A 29 -1.31 -7.76 -0.30
N ILE A 30 -0.85 -8.59 0.64
CA ILE A 30 0.52 -9.12 0.66
C ILE A 30 0.79 -10.02 -0.55
N ASP A 31 -0.14 -10.92 -0.88
CA ASP A 31 -0.06 -11.79 -2.05
C ASP A 31 -0.01 -10.95 -3.34
N CYS A 32 -0.80 -9.88 -3.42
CA CYS A 32 -0.78 -8.94 -4.54
C CYS A 32 0.57 -8.22 -4.68
N ILE A 33 1.15 -7.75 -3.57
CA ILE A 33 2.49 -7.14 -3.55
C ILE A 33 3.56 -8.15 -3.99
N HIS A 34 3.43 -9.41 -3.59
CA HIS A 34 4.39 -10.46 -3.94
C HIS A 34 4.37 -10.83 -5.42
N GLN A 35 3.18 -10.84 -6.04
CA GLN A 35 2.99 -11.21 -7.45
C GLN A 35 3.22 -10.07 -8.44
N ALA A 36 3.26 -8.82 -7.97
CA ALA A 36 3.41 -7.68 -8.86
C ALA A 36 4.82 -7.55 -9.44
N VAL A 37 4.88 -6.88 -10.58
CA VAL A 37 6.14 -6.60 -11.27
C VAL A 37 6.98 -5.62 -10.44
N LYS A 38 8.30 -5.82 -10.44
CA LYS A 38 9.26 -4.86 -9.90
C LYS A 38 9.04 -3.45 -10.46
N GLY A 39 9.15 -2.45 -9.60
CA GLY A 39 8.86 -1.05 -9.91
C GLY A 39 7.39 -0.67 -9.72
N THR A 40 6.54 -1.57 -9.22
CA THR A 40 5.13 -1.25 -8.91
C THR A 40 5.03 -0.43 -7.63
N ILE A 41 4.39 0.72 -7.73
CA ILE A 41 4.01 1.56 -6.59
C ILE A 41 2.62 1.14 -6.13
N PHE A 42 2.50 0.71 -4.89
CA PHE A 42 1.23 0.39 -4.27
C PHE A 42 0.73 1.58 -3.46
N GLU A 43 -0.53 1.93 -3.71
CA GLU A 43 -1.28 2.90 -2.92
C GLU A 43 -2.48 2.19 -2.29
N ILE A 44 -2.43 2.00 -0.97
CA ILE A 44 -3.43 1.25 -0.23
C ILE A 44 -4.22 2.21 0.66
N HIS A 45 -5.54 2.26 0.51
CA HIS A 45 -6.42 3.09 1.33
C HIS A 45 -7.10 2.27 2.43
N LEU A 46 -6.98 2.77 3.66
CA LEU A 46 -7.45 2.12 4.89
C LEU A 46 -8.26 3.10 5.73
N PRO A 47 -9.22 2.62 6.55
CA PRO A 47 -10.00 3.51 7.41
C PRO A 47 -9.29 3.84 8.72
N HIS A 48 -8.14 3.21 9.00
CA HIS A 48 -7.35 3.39 10.20
C HIS A 48 -5.86 3.20 9.87
N PRO A 49 -4.91 3.54 10.78
CA PRO A 49 -3.47 3.49 10.51
C PRO A 49 -2.94 2.14 10.01
N GLY A 50 -3.62 1.03 10.35
CA GLY A 50 -3.32 -0.27 9.73
C GLY A 50 -1.92 -0.80 10.05
N GLN A 51 -1.41 -0.52 11.26
CA GLN A 51 -0.11 -1.00 11.76
C GLN A 51 0.18 -2.49 11.43
N PRO A 52 -0.79 -3.42 11.54
CA PRO A 52 -0.54 -4.82 11.21
C PRO A 52 -0.19 -5.07 9.74
N LEU A 53 -0.68 -4.23 8.82
CA LEU A 53 -0.34 -4.30 7.41
C LEU A 53 1.03 -3.67 7.15
N ILE A 54 1.34 -2.54 7.81
CA ILE A 54 2.66 -1.90 7.73
C ILE A 54 3.74 -2.89 8.13
N SER A 55 3.62 -3.51 9.31
CA SER A 55 4.62 -4.47 9.78
C SER A 55 4.73 -5.70 8.86
N ALA A 56 3.65 -6.12 8.22
CA ALA A 56 3.69 -7.21 7.24
C ALA A 56 4.45 -6.79 5.97
N ILE A 57 4.28 -5.56 5.50
CA ILE A 57 5.02 -5.01 4.35
C ILE A 57 6.51 -4.84 4.68
N GLU A 58 6.84 -4.34 5.88
CA GLU A 58 8.22 -4.20 6.35
C GLU A 58 8.91 -5.57 6.50
N GLN A 59 8.19 -6.61 6.93
CA GLN A 59 8.71 -7.99 6.97
C GLN A 59 9.02 -8.57 5.59
N LEU A 60 8.44 -8.02 4.51
CA LEU A 60 8.82 -8.36 3.13
C LEU A 60 10.09 -7.62 2.68
N GLY A 61 10.71 -6.80 3.54
CA GLY A 61 11.85 -5.96 3.20
C GLY A 61 11.49 -4.72 2.38
N LEU A 62 10.22 -4.30 2.40
CA LEU A 62 9.74 -3.15 1.65
C LEU A 62 9.51 -1.94 2.57
N ASP A 63 9.92 -0.76 2.10
CA ASP A 63 9.59 0.49 2.78
C ASP A 63 8.12 0.83 2.63
N CYS A 64 7.54 1.36 3.70
CA CYS A 64 6.14 1.67 3.81
C CYS A 64 5.95 3.05 4.44
N VAL A 65 5.30 3.96 3.71
CA VAL A 65 4.99 5.31 4.18
C VAL A 65 3.49 5.42 4.41
N ILE A 66 3.08 5.94 5.57
CA ILE A 66 1.68 6.21 5.87
C ILE A 66 1.40 7.72 5.92
N ASN A 67 0.28 8.10 5.32
CA ASN A 67 -0.24 9.46 5.32
C ASN A 67 -1.70 9.42 5.78
N GLU A 68 -2.05 10.24 6.76
CA GLU A 68 -3.43 10.55 7.07
C GLU A 68 -3.94 11.58 6.06
N LEU A 69 -4.98 11.23 5.29
CA LEU A 69 -5.60 12.11 4.30
C LEU A 69 -6.89 12.75 4.84
N GLY A 70 -7.42 12.23 5.94
CA GLY A 70 -8.59 12.76 6.64
C GLY A 70 -9.14 11.75 7.66
N PRO A 71 -10.27 12.10 8.32
CA PRO A 71 -10.96 11.19 9.22
C PRO A 71 -11.33 9.90 8.49
N ASP A 72 -11.00 8.76 9.11
CA ASP A 72 -11.20 7.42 8.54
C ASP A 72 -10.60 7.23 7.14
N HIS A 73 -9.51 7.95 6.82
CA HIS A 73 -8.82 7.82 5.54
C HIS A 73 -7.31 7.93 5.70
N PHE A 74 -6.68 6.77 5.74
CA PHE A 74 -5.24 6.60 5.69
C PHE A 74 -4.84 6.07 4.33
N ARG A 75 -3.71 6.56 3.84
CA ARG A 75 -3.06 6.08 2.62
C ARG A 75 -1.70 5.53 2.98
N LEU A 76 -1.45 4.31 2.57
CA LEU A 76 -0.19 3.62 2.70
C LEU A 76 0.45 3.51 1.31
N LEU A 77 1.69 3.95 1.20
CA LEU A 77 2.49 3.89 -0.02
C LEU A 77 3.67 2.93 0.19
N THR A 78 3.85 1.99 -0.73
CA THR A 78 5.03 1.11 -0.76
C THR A 78 5.46 0.87 -2.21
N LEU A 79 6.76 0.65 -2.42
CA LEU A 79 7.35 0.40 -3.73
C LEU A 79 7.97 -0.98 -3.74
N LYS A 80 7.55 -1.82 -4.70
CA LYS A 80 8.18 -3.13 -4.93
C LYS A 80 9.51 -2.94 -5.66
N MET A 81 10.62 -3.02 -4.93
CA MET A 81 11.97 -2.78 -5.46
C MET A 81 12.65 -4.04 -6.03
N GLU A 82 12.20 -5.23 -5.64
CA GLU A 82 12.73 -6.54 -6.07
C GLU A 82 11.62 -7.56 -6.25
#